data_AF-A0A5N0HPJ7-F1
#
_entry.id   AF-A0A5N0HPJ7-F1
#
_cell.length_a   1.000
_cell.length_b   1.000
_cell.length_c   1.000
_cell.angle_alpha   90.00
_cell.angle_beta   90.00
_cell.angle_gamma   90.00
#
_symmetry.space_group_name_H-M   'P 1'
#
loop_
_entity.id
_entity.type
_entity.pdbx_description
1 polymer ?
#
loop_
_entity_poly.entity_id
_entity_poly.type
_entity_poly.pdbx_seq_one_letter_code
_entity_poly.pdbx_strand_id
1 'polypeptide(L)'
;MTERGSVNFQKVTATLTLPCGLRIGPWGGAEPGSGEARYFHYEWYVPIDETHHRYLIAWGKRVSSAEEALEAERDIRTRWSYLEYEGFNASDILANEGTQRAYSEEGYAFGEKENLSRIDGYVLTWRRIASKHNRGLQRRYGGKK
;
A
#
# COMPACT_ATOMS: atom_id res chain seq x y z
N MET A 1 13.54 28.38 -11.17
CA MET A 1 13.05 29.40 -10.23
C MET A 1 11.61 29.02 -9.93
N THR A 2 11.36 28.32 -8.81
CA THR A 2 10.00 27.92 -8.40
C THR A 2 9.28 29.13 -7.81
N GLU A 3 8.01 29.32 -8.16
CA GLU A 3 7.19 30.47 -7.73
C GLU A 3 7.12 30.57 -6.20
N ARG A 4 7.15 31.80 -5.67
CA ARG A 4 6.89 32.06 -4.24
C ARG A 4 5.48 31.60 -3.90
N GLY A 5 5.37 30.47 -3.19
CA GLY A 5 4.11 29.86 -2.81
C GLY A 5 3.96 28.39 -3.21
N SER A 6 4.85 27.86 -4.06
CA SER A 6 4.83 26.42 -4.36
C SER A 6 5.39 25.61 -3.19
N VAL A 7 4.53 24.82 -2.54
CA VAL A 7 4.97 23.80 -1.60
C VAL A 7 5.64 22.69 -2.40
N ASN A 8 6.91 22.40 -2.13
CA ASN A 8 7.57 21.25 -2.73
C ASN A 8 6.88 19.98 -2.22
N PHE A 9 6.04 19.36 -3.05
CA PHE A 9 5.54 18.02 -2.76
C PHE A 9 6.73 17.08 -2.65
N GLN A 10 6.85 16.43 -1.50
CA GLN A 10 7.91 15.48 -1.26
C GLN A 10 7.80 14.35 -2.28
N LYS A 11 8.93 13.95 -2.88
CA LYS A 11 8.96 12.83 -3.82
C LYS A 11 8.75 11.52 -3.06
N VAL A 12 7.49 11.09 -2.97
CA VAL A 12 7.12 9.78 -2.45
C VAL A 12 7.26 8.73 -3.55
N THR A 13 7.81 7.58 -3.22
CA THR A 13 7.87 6.42 -4.12
C THR A 13 7.02 5.30 -3.53
N ALA A 14 6.19 4.68 -4.36
CA ALA A 14 5.48 3.45 -4.04
C ALA A 14 6.08 2.28 -4.83
N THR A 15 6.24 1.12 -4.22
CA THR A 15 6.76 -0.09 -4.88
C THR A 15 5.95 -1.30 -4.45
N LEU A 16 5.43 -2.04 -5.43
CA LEU A 16 4.76 -3.33 -5.22
C LEU A 16 5.75 -4.48 -5.49
N THR A 17 5.74 -5.46 -4.60
CA THR A 17 6.62 -6.63 -4.66
C THR A 17 5.85 -7.92 -4.39
N LEU A 18 6.28 -9.04 -4.97
CA LEU A 18 5.69 -10.35 -4.67
C LEU A 18 5.93 -10.74 -3.20
N PRO A 19 4.96 -11.35 -2.50
CA PRO A 19 3.68 -11.83 -3.03
C PRO A 19 2.57 -10.78 -3.16
N CYS A 20 2.60 -9.68 -2.38
CA CYS A 20 1.76 -8.47 -2.55
C CYS A 20 2.15 -7.46 -1.46
N GLY A 21 3.44 -7.13 -1.37
CA GLY A 21 3.98 -6.17 -0.40
C GLY A 21 4.10 -4.79 -1.05
N LEU A 22 3.42 -3.80 -0.47
CA LEU A 22 3.53 -2.40 -0.86
C LEU A 22 4.48 -1.69 0.11
N ARG A 23 5.43 -0.93 -0.44
CA ARG A 23 6.29 -0.02 0.31
C ARG A 23 6.06 1.39 -0.20
N ILE A 24 5.76 2.32 0.70
CA ILE A 24 5.54 3.73 0.38
C ILE A 24 6.53 4.55 1.19
N GLY A 25 7.24 5.43 0.50
CA GLY A 25 8.06 6.45 1.15
C GLY A 25 9.18 7.02 0.27
N PRO A 26 10.00 7.90 0.85
CA PRO A 26 9.96 8.31 2.24
C PRO A 26 8.71 9.15 2.56
N TRP A 27 8.16 8.95 3.76
CA TRP A 27 6.94 9.56 4.28
C TRP A 27 7.25 10.40 5.53
N GLY A 28 6.47 11.46 5.78
CA GLY A 28 6.60 12.28 6.98
C GLY A 28 7.35 13.62 6.84
N GLY A 29 7.19 14.34 5.72
CA GLY A 29 7.57 15.76 5.60
C GLY A 29 6.64 16.76 6.31
N ALA A 30 5.89 16.32 7.33
CA ALA A 30 4.82 17.10 7.96
C ALA A 30 5.28 18.06 9.08
N GLU A 31 6.58 18.12 9.38
CA GLU A 31 7.15 19.20 10.21
C GLU A 31 7.63 20.32 9.28
N PRO A 32 6.98 21.50 9.26
CA PRO A 32 7.46 22.65 8.50
C PRO A 32 8.91 22.96 8.92
N GLY A 33 9.86 22.78 8.01
CA GLY A 33 11.27 23.10 8.24
C GLY A 33 12.19 21.92 8.60
N SER A 34 11.69 20.69 8.79
CA SER A 34 12.56 19.53 9.08
C SER A 34 13.27 18.94 7.85
N GLY A 35 12.80 19.28 6.64
CA GLY A 35 13.47 19.00 5.37
C GLY A 35 13.56 17.52 4.93
N GLU A 36 13.31 16.55 5.81
CA GLU A 36 13.57 15.13 5.52
C GLU A 36 12.42 14.22 5.98
N ALA A 37 11.82 13.48 5.03
CA ALA A 37 10.97 12.35 5.38
C ALA A 37 11.84 11.17 5.82
N ARG A 38 11.45 10.56 6.94
CA ARG A 38 12.26 9.55 7.63
C ARG A 38 11.54 8.21 7.80
N TYR A 39 10.24 8.16 7.53
CA TYR A 39 9.43 6.96 7.73
C TYR A 39 9.10 6.29 6.39
N PHE A 40 8.84 4.99 6.45
CA PHE A 40 8.33 4.18 5.36
C PHE A 40 7.10 3.44 5.86
N HIS A 41 6.05 3.51 5.07
CA HIS A 41 4.82 2.76 5.27
C HIS A 41 4.92 1.45 4.48
N TYR A 42 4.48 0.36 5.09
CA TYR A 42 4.47 -0.96 4.47
C TYR A 42 3.10 -1.59 4.65
N GLU A 43 2.57 -2.16 3.57
CA GLU A 43 1.28 -2.83 3.57
C GLU A 43 1.40 -4.23 2.96
N TRP A 44 0.62 -5.16 3.52
CA TRP A 44 0.38 -6.46 2.92
C TRP A 44 -1.12 -6.79 2.94
N TYR A 45 -1.57 -7.40 1.86
CA TYR A 45 -2.93 -7.90 1.70
C TYR A 45 -2.88 -9.43 1.67
N VAL A 46 -2.79 -10.04 2.85
CA VAL A 46 -2.54 -11.49 2.97
C VAL A 46 -3.86 -12.25 2.79
N PRO A 47 -4.02 -13.09 1.75
CA PRO A 47 -5.28 -13.81 1.53
C PRO A 47 -5.62 -14.72 2.72
N ILE A 48 -6.86 -14.66 3.18
CA ILE A 48 -7.43 -15.58 4.18
C ILE A 48 -8.25 -16.65 3.43
N ASP A 49 -9.11 -16.19 2.52
CA ASP A 49 -9.92 -17.00 1.60
C ASP A 49 -10.15 -16.21 0.30
N GLU A 50 -11.11 -16.61 -0.54
CA GLU A 50 -11.37 -15.95 -1.83
C GLU A 50 -11.98 -14.54 -1.72
N THR A 51 -12.55 -14.17 -0.57
CA THR A 51 -13.25 -12.88 -0.38
C THR A 51 -12.69 -12.05 0.77
N HIS A 52 -11.75 -12.59 1.55
CA HIS A 52 -11.15 -11.92 2.70
C HIS A 52 -9.62 -11.91 2.63
N HIS A 53 -9.02 -10.82 3.09
CA HIS A 53 -7.60 -10.71 3.32
C HIS A 53 -7.34 -10.06 4.68
N ARG A 54 -6.18 -10.35 5.26
CA ARG A 54 -5.67 -9.60 6.41
C ARG A 54 -4.89 -8.41 5.88
N TYR A 55 -5.39 -7.21 6.19
CA TYR A 55 -4.69 -5.96 5.91
C TYR A 55 -3.67 -5.71 7.02
N LEU A 56 -2.39 -5.87 6.70
CA LEU A 56 -1.29 -5.68 7.65
C LEU A 56 -0.55 -4.39 7.31
N ILE A 57 -0.48 -3.48 8.29
CA ILE A 57 0.27 -2.23 8.18
C ILE A 57 1.48 -2.30 9.10
N ALA A 58 2.64 -1.89 8.59
CA ALA A 58 3.84 -1.69 9.39
C ALA A 58 4.51 -0.36 9.03
N TRP A 59 5.21 0.18 10.01
CA TRP A 59 5.97 1.41 9.88
C TRP A 59 7.45 1.15 10.16
N GLY A 60 8.32 1.82 9.42
CA GLY A 60 9.76 1.72 9.63
C GLY A 60 10.48 3.03 9.45
N LYS A 61 11.48 3.28 10.28
CA LYS A 61 12.47 4.37 10.15
C LYS A 61 13.85 3.75 10.26
N ARG A 62 14.78 4.19 9.41
CA ARG A 62 16.19 3.84 9.60
C ARG A 62 16.70 4.58 10.83
N VAL A 63 17.37 3.85 11.71
CA VAL A 63 17.91 4.35 12.97
C VAL A 63 19.37 3.92 13.11
N SER A 64 20.14 4.71 13.83
CA SER A 64 21.58 4.53 14.05
C SER A 64 21.94 4.33 15.52
N SER A 65 21.00 4.52 16.44
CA SER A 65 21.17 4.28 17.88
C SER A 65 19.93 3.69 18.55
N ALA A 66 20.09 3.23 19.79
CA ALA A 66 18.99 2.71 20.60
C ALA A 66 18.00 3.83 20.97
N GLU A 67 18.50 5.05 21.20
CA GLU A 67 17.69 6.23 21.49
C GLU A 67 16.81 6.59 20.29
N GLU A 68 17.38 6.59 19.07
CA GLU A 68 16.61 6.82 17.85
C GLU A 68 15.57 5.73 17.60
N ALA A 69 15.88 4.47 17.96
CA ALA A 69 14.93 3.36 17.86
C ALA A 69 13.73 3.54 18.82
N LEU A 70 14.00 3.94 20.07
CA LEU A 70 12.95 4.23 21.06
C LEU A 70 12.09 5.42 20.65
N GLU A 71 12.69 6.48 20.10
CA GLU A 71 11.94 7.60 19.56
C GLU A 71 11.06 7.17 18.37
N ALA A 72 11.61 6.40 17.43
CA ALA A 72 10.85 5.89 16.29
C ALA A 72 9.68 5.01 16.72
N GLU A 73 9.88 4.12 17.71
CA GLU A 73 8.79 3.31 18.25
C GLU A 73 7.69 4.18 18.86
N ARG A 74 8.08 5.16 19.69
CA ARG A 74 7.13 6.09 20.31
C ARG A 74 6.33 6.82 19.24
N ASP A 75 7.00 7.43 18.27
CA ASP A 75 6.36 8.19 17.19
C ASP A 75 5.41 7.31 16.36
N ILE A 76 5.81 6.08 16.03
CA ILE A 76 4.94 5.13 15.34
C ILE A 76 3.69 4.87 16.16
N ARG A 77 3.82 4.52 17.45
CA ARG A 77 2.67 4.18 18.29
C ARG A 77 1.73 5.36 18.54
N THR A 78 2.26 6.57 18.72
CA THR A 78 1.45 7.72 19.17
C THR A 78 0.99 8.61 18.03
N ARG A 79 1.74 8.69 16.94
CA ARG A 79 1.45 9.55 15.79
C ARG A 79 0.98 8.72 14.61
N TRP A 80 1.84 7.86 14.08
CA TRP A 80 1.59 7.24 12.78
C TRP A 80 0.50 6.18 12.81
N SER A 81 0.47 5.31 13.82
CA SER A 81 -0.55 4.26 13.94
C SER A 81 -1.96 4.82 14.06
N TYR A 82 -2.15 5.94 14.76
CA TYR A 82 -3.47 6.54 14.94
C TYR A 82 -3.84 7.48 13.80
N LEU A 83 -3.00 8.49 13.52
CA LEU A 83 -3.33 9.53 12.55
C LEU A 83 -3.44 8.99 11.13
N GLU A 84 -2.63 8.01 10.76
CA GLU A 84 -2.65 7.52 9.39
C GLU A 84 -3.61 6.38 9.18
N TYR A 85 -3.80 5.49 10.15
CA TYR A 85 -4.83 4.47 9.97
C TYR A 85 -6.22 5.13 9.90
N GLU A 86 -6.63 5.84 10.96
CA GLU A 86 -7.97 6.43 11.01
C GLU A 86 -8.12 7.59 10.02
N GLY A 87 -7.07 8.38 9.80
CA GLY A 87 -7.11 9.57 8.96
C GLY A 87 -6.83 9.33 7.47
N PHE A 88 -6.27 8.17 7.09
CA PHE A 88 -5.88 7.89 5.71
C PHE A 88 -6.34 6.48 5.27
N ASN A 89 -5.76 5.42 5.86
CA ASN A 89 -5.98 4.06 5.37
C ASN A 89 -7.37 3.49 5.67
N ALA A 90 -8.13 4.04 6.61
CA ALA A 90 -9.50 3.62 6.87
C ALA A 90 -10.40 3.79 5.63
N SER A 91 -10.11 4.82 4.80
CA SER A 91 -10.83 5.03 3.54
C SER A 91 -10.51 3.96 2.48
N ASP A 92 -9.32 3.36 2.54
CA ASP A 92 -8.94 2.26 1.63
C ASP A 92 -9.81 1.02 1.84
N ILE A 93 -10.33 0.80 3.05
CA ILE A 93 -11.28 -0.29 3.33
C ILE A 93 -12.54 -0.11 2.49
N LEU A 94 -13.11 1.10 2.47
CA LEU A 94 -14.30 1.41 1.68
C LEU A 94 -14.03 1.25 0.18
N ALA A 95 -12.84 1.64 -0.29
CA ALA A 95 -12.42 1.46 -1.67
C ALA A 95 -12.31 -0.03 -2.05
N ASN A 96 -11.71 -0.84 -1.17
CA ASN A 96 -11.57 -2.29 -1.35
C ASN A 96 -12.94 -2.98 -1.37
N GLU A 97 -13.84 -2.65 -0.45
CA GLU A 97 -15.21 -3.20 -0.41
C GLU A 97 -16.04 -2.78 -1.62
N GLY A 98 -15.91 -1.52 -2.07
CA GLY A 98 -16.52 -1.04 -3.31
C GLY A 98 -16.05 -1.83 -4.53
N THR A 99 -14.75 -2.10 -4.59
CA THR A 99 -14.12 -2.87 -5.66
C THR A 99 -14.53 -4.35 -5.62
N GLN A 100 -14.59 -4.96 -4.44
CA GLN A 100 -15.06 -6.34 -4.26
C GLN A 100 -16.49 -6.51 -4.79
N ARG A 101 -17.39 -5.56 -4.53
CA ARG A 101 -18.76 -5.59 -5.04
C ARG A 101 -18.78 -5.65 -6.57
N ALA A 102 -18.04 -4.76 -7.24
CA ALA A 102 -17.96 -4.74 -8.70
C ALA A 102 -17.40 -6.07 -9.27
N TYR A 103 -16.29 -6.59 -8.73
CA TYR A 103 -15.69 -7.83 -9.22
C TYR A 103 -16.44 -9.11 -8.81
N SER A 104 -17.43 -9.01 -7.93
CA SER A 104 -18.31 -10.13 -7.58
C SER A 104 -19.54 -10.21 -8.48
N GLU A 105 -19.81 -9.19 -9.31
CA GLU A 105 -20.96 -9.19 -10.21
C GLU A 105 -20.79 -10.24 -11.31
N GLU A 106 -21.85 -10.99 -11.57
CA GLU A 106 -21.86 -12.03 -12.60
C GLU A 106 -21.58 -11.40 -13.98
N GLY A 107 -20.60 -11.96 -14.69
CA GLY A 107 -20.14 -11.42 -15.97
C GLY A 107 -19.38 -10.09 -15.86
N TYR A 108 -18.98 -9.62 -14.67
CA TYR A 108 -17.97 -8.58 -14.47
C TYR A 108 -16.61 -9.23 -14.17
N ALA A 109 -16.22 -10.21 -15.00
CA ALA A 109 -14.97 -10.90 -14.75
C ALA A 109 -13.77 -9.96 -14.90
N PHE A 110 -12.74 -10.24 -14.11
CA PHE A 110 -11.48 -9.50 -14.12
C PHE A 110 -10.91 -9.41 -15.55
N GLY A 111 -10.67 -8.18 -16.02
CA GLY A 111 -10.15 -7.92 -17.36
C GLY A 111 -11.19 -7.82 -18.48
N GLU A 112 -12.49 -8.01 -18.19
CA GLU A 112 -13.53 -7.96 -19.24
C GLU A 112 -14.25 -6.61 -19.30
N LYS A 113 -14.74 -6.09 -18.16
CA LYS A 113 -15.61 -4.90 -18.10
C LYS A 113 -14.98 -3.68 -17.44
N GLU A 114 -13.77 -3.79 -16.92
CA GLU A 114 -13.07 -2.65 -16.33
C GLU A 114 -12.70 -1.62 -17.42
N ASN A 115 -13.08 -0.36 -17.20
CA ASN A 115 -12.70 0.75 -18.08
C ASN A 115 -11.51 1.48 -17.48
N LEU A 116 -10.31 1.00 -17.80
CA LEU A 116 -9.06 1.52 -17.28
C LEU A 116 -8.66 2.83 -17.98
N SER A 117 -7.95 3.67 -17.23
CA SER A 117 -7.39 4.94 -17.69
C SER A 117 -5.86 4.88 -17.72
N ARG A 118 -5.23 5.96 -18.18
CA ARG A 118 -3.76 6.03 -18.28
C ARG A 118 -3.06 5.80 -16.95
N ILE A 119 -3.67 6.19 -15.83
CA ILE A 119 -3.03 6.07 -14.52
C ILE A 119 -2.92 4.60 -14.11
N ASP A 120 -3.81 3.72 -14.58
CA ASP A 120 -3.88 2.30 -14.20
C ASP A 120 -2.76 1.44 -14.81
N GLY A 121 -1.86 2.04 -15.60
CA GLY A 121 -0.72 1.35 -16.19
C GLY A 121 0.19 0.65 -15.17
N TYR A 122 0.30 1.17 -13.94
CA TYR A 122 1.07 0.51 -12.88
C TYR A 122 0.39 -0.78 -12.38
N VAL A 123 -0.94 -0.79 -12.26
CA VAL A 123 -1.72 -1.99 -11.90
C VAL A 123 -1.58 -3.05 -13.00
N LEU A 124 -1.69 -2.66 -14.27
CA LEU A 124 -1.50 -3.58 -15.39
C LEU A 124 -0.09 -4.19 -15.41
N THR A 125 0.92 -3.39 -15.08
CA THR A 125 2.30 -3.87 -14.97
C THR A 125 2.47 -4.85 -13.81
N TRP A 126 1.89 -4.54 -12.64
CA TRP A 126 1.86 -5.45 -11.50
C TRP A 126 1.21 -6.80 -11.86
N ARG A 127 0.04 -6.78 -12.50
CA ARG A 127 -0.67 -8.00 -12.93
C ARG A 127 0.21 -8.90 -13.79
N ARG A 128 0.96 -8.31 -14.74
CA ARG A 128 1.90 -9.05 -15.61
C ARG A 128 3.07 -9.64 -14.81
N ILE A 129 3.67 -8.87 -13.90
CA ILE A 129 4.76 -9.33 -13.05
C ILE A 129 4.28 -10.48 -12.15
N ALA A 130 3.13 -10.32 -11.48
CA ALA A 130 2.57 -11.32 -10.59
C ALA A 130 2.19 -12.61 -11.34
N SER A 131 1.54 -12.50 -12.51
CA SER A 131 1.20 -13.63 -13.36
C SER A 131 2.44 -14.41 -13.82
N LYS A 132 3.52 -13.72 -14.20
CA LYS A 132 4.74 -14.36 -14.72
C LYS A 132 5.66 -14.93 -13.63
N HIS A 133 5.73 -14.28 -12.48
CA HIS A 133 6.77 -14.55 -11.47
C HIS A 133 6.24 -15.07 -10.13
N ASN A 134 4.93 -15.31 -9.99
CA ASN A 134 4.41 -16.03 -8.82
C ASN A 134 5.07 -17.41 -8.71
N ARG A 135 5.16 -17.92 -7.48
CA ARG A 135 5.79 -19.21 -7.18
C ARG A 135 4.80 -20.38 -7.13
N GLY A 136 3.55 -20.16 -7.52
CA GLY A 136 2.47 -21.12 -7.44
C GLY A 136 1.11 -20.46 -7.30
N LEU A 137 0.08 -21.13 -7.82
CA LEU A 137 -1.31 -20.74 -7.67
C LEU A 137 -1.94 -21.56 -6.54
N GLN A 138 -2.45 -20.88 -5.52
CA GLN A 138 -3.20 -21.53 -4.46
C GLN A 138 -4.51 -22.07 -5.02
N ARG A 139 -4.91 -23.27 -4.58
CA ARG A 139 -6.18 -23.90 -4.93
C ARG A 139 -6.87 -24.41 -3.68
N ARG A 140 -8.20 -24.52 -3.70
CA ARG A 140 -8.93 -25.21 -2.65
C ARG A 140 -8.41 -26.64 -2.53
N TYR A 141 -8.21 -27.10 -1.30
CA TYR A 141 -7.79 -28.46 -1.03
C TYR A 141 -8.75 -29.45 -1.70
N GLY A 142 -8.22 -30.43 -2.45
CA GLY A 142 -9.01 -31.40 -3.22
C GLY A 142 -9.46 -30.94 -4.62
N GLY A 143 -9.16 -29.70 -5.03
CA GLY A 143 -9.39 -29.26 -6.41
C GLY A 143 -8.49 -30.01 -7.39
N LYS A 144 -9.08 -30.69 -8.39
CA LYS A 144 -8.31 -31.40 -9.42
C LYS A 144 -7.38 -30.44 -10.19
N LYS A 145 -6.22 -30.98 -10.61
CA LYS A 145 -5.20 -30.23 -11.35
C LYS A 145 -5.68 -29.76 -12.71
#